data_AF-A0A7V0MKL8-F1
#
_entry.id   AF-A0A7V0MKL8-F1
#
_cell.length_a   1.000
_cell.length_b   1.000
_cell.length_c   1.000
_cell.angle_alpha   90.00
_cell.angle_beta   90.00
_cell.angle_gamma   90.00
#
_symmetry.space_group_name_H-M   'P 1'
#
loop_
_entity.id
_entity.type
_entity.pdbx_description
1 polymer ?
#
loop_
_entity_poly.entity_id
_entity_poly.type
_entity_poly.pdbx_seq_one_letter_code
_entity_poly.pdbx_strand_id
1 'polypeptide(L)'
;MLEAIREIGNEILGDDIDSKDNLLENLTLECPETIRGRKQHIVIINYNAVDKCIDVEFEEVSEETPKKYLWVGSADGSNSDQIYFTVRTNNIGHLLSQTIPNLLKRASENGAFYARLKMARDDLFRDLGFAKRNRYVLNGEKLGLLEEGYIAKCLENGRREGKKDKDLFKKIVKLLEKNLMKLIKNRTHLSKKEVALFSLRINNQPMADNPE
;
A
#
# COMPACT_ATOMS: atom_id res chain seq x y z
N MET A 1 -26.22 10.28 -14.07
CA MET A 1 -25.78 10.33 -12.65
C MET A 1 -26.68 9.49 -11.76
N LEU A 2 -27.99 9.74 -11.70
CA LEU A 2 -28.93 8.86 -10.98
C LEU A 2 -28.98 7.44 -11.55
N GLU A 3 -28.87 7.27 -12.87
CA GLU A 3 -28.81 5.94 -13.49
C GLU A 3 -27.52 5.20 -13.15
N ALA A 4 -26.37 5.87 -13.15
CA ALA A 4 -25.09 5.28 -12.71
C ALA A 4 -25.13 4.90 -11.22
N ILE A 5 -25.72 5.74 -10.37
CA ILE A 5 -25.95 5.42 -8.94
C ILE A 5 -26.89 4.21 -8.81
N ARG A 6 -27.92 4.12 -9.66
CA ARG A 6 -28.86 2.99 -9.69
C ARG A 6 -28.22 1.71 -10.21
N GLU A 7 -27.34 1.79 -11.20
CA GLU A 7 -26.57 0.66 -11.73
C GLU A 7 -25.57 0.15 -10.69
N ILE A 8 -24.82 1.06 -10.05
CA ILE A 8 -23.95 0.73 -8.91
C ILE A 8 -24.77 0.10 -7.79
N GLY A 9 -25.94 0.68 -7.47
CA GLY A 9 -26.86 0.13 -6.48
C GLY A 9 -27.37 -1.26 -6.84
N ASN A 10 -27.71 -1.52 -8.10
CA ASN A 10 -28.19 -2.82 -8.57
C ASN A 10 -27.08 -3.88 -8.55
N GLU A 11 -25.86 -3.52 -8.95
CA GLU A 11 -24.68 -4.38 -8.86
C GLU A 11 -24.32 -4.71 -7.40
N ILE A 12 -24.43 -3.72 -6.50
CA ILE A 12 -24.21 -3.91 -5.06
C ILE A 12 -25.32 -4.77 -4.44
N LEU A 13 -26.56 -4.70 -4.93
CA LEU A 13 -27.70 -5.41 -4.36
C LEU A 13 -27.88 -6.85 -4.89
N GLY A 14 -27.25 -7.26 -6.00
CA GLY A 14 -27.44 -8.58 -6.63
C GLY A 14 -26.87 -9.78 -5.86
N ASP A 15 -27.74 -10.69 -5.40
CA ASP A 15 -27.64 -12.04 -4.76
C ASP A 15 -26.40 -12.60 -4.01
N ASP A 16 -25.18 -12.08 -4.11
CA ASP A 16 -23.99 -12.65 -3.42
C ASP A 16 -23.63 -11.89 -2.13
N ILE A 17 -24.37 -12.17 -1.05
CA ILE A 17 -24.33 -11.45 0.24
C ILE A 17 -22.93 -11.43 0.90
N ASP A 18 -22.10 -12.46 0.73
CA ASP A 18 -20.79 -12.56 1.39
C ASP A 18 -19.71 -11.62 0.80
N SER A 19 -19.90 -11.13 -0.43
CA SER A 19 -18.95 -10.22 -1.10
C SER A 19 -19.31 -8.72 -0.91
N LYS A 20 -20.55 -8.45 -0.50
CA LYS A 20 -21.17 -7.11 -0.50
C LYS A 20 -20.80 -6.24 0.69
N ASP A 21 -20.71 -6.83 1.88
CA ASP A 21 -20.37 -6.10 3.09
C ASP A 21 -18.95 -5.50 3.00
N ASN A 22 -18.06 -6.10 2.21
CA ASN A 22 -16.70 -5.62 2.02
C ASN A 22 -16.58 -4.42 1.08
N LEU A 23 -17.42 -4.25 0.05
CA LEU A 23 -17.20 -3.16 -0.90
C LEU A 23 -17.52 -1.80 -0.28
N LEU A 24 -18.70 -1.66 0.32
CA LEU A 24 -19.14 -0.41 0.94
C LEU A 24 -18.30 -0.04 2.17
N GLU A 25 -17.93 -1.02 3.00
CA GLU A 25 -17.06 -0.78 4.16
C GLU A 25 -15.64 -0.34 3.79
N ASN A 26 -15.13 -0.76 2.62
CA ASN A 26 -13.79 -0.38 2.16
C ASN A 26 -13.78 0.88 1.25
N LEU A 27 -14.95 1.40 0.87
CA LEU A 27 -15.06 2.66 0.12
C LEU A 27 -14.82 3.86 1.03
N THR A 28 -15.27 3.80 2.29
CA THR A 28 -15.05 4.85 3.29
C THR A 28 -14.88 4.24 4.68
N LEU A 29 -13.74 4.50 5.34
CA LEU A 29 -13.56 4.18 6.75
C LEU A 29 -13.71 5.44 7.60
N GLU A 30 -14.48 5.33 8.68
CA GLU A 30 -14.45 6.35 9.73
C GLU A 30 -13.03 6.45 10.29
N CYS A 31 -12.44 7.63 10.12
CA CYS A 31 -11.12 7.95 10.63
C CYS A 31 -11.31 9.00 11.72
N PRO A 32 -11.25 8.63 13.01
CA PRO A 32 -11.47 9.60 14.08
C PRO A 32 -10.34 10.62 14.09
N GLU A 33 -10.68 11.91 14.23
CA GLU A 33 -9.68 12.98 14.27
C GLU A 33 -8.72 12.85 15.45
N THR A 34 -9.16 12.22 16.54
CA THR A 34 -8.39 12.09 17.77
C THR A 34 -8.50 10.68 18.33
N ILE A 35 -7.35 10.07 18.64
CA ILE A 35 -7.27 8.79 19.36
C ILE A 35 -6.45 8.99 20.61
N ARG A 36 -7.03 8.70 21.79
CA ARG A 36 -6.36 8.81 23.10
C ARG A 36 -5.70 10.19 23.32
N GLY A 37 -6.42 11.25 22.96
CA GLY A 37 -5.97 12.63 23.09
C GLY A 37 -4.91 13.08 22.08
N ARG A 38 -4.64 12.30 21.03
CA ARG A 38 -3.69 12.66 19.96
C ARG A 38 -4.41 12.90 18.65
N LYS A 39 -4.15 14.07 18.02
CA LYS A 39 -4.61 14.36 16.67
C LYS A 39 -4.05 13.31 15.70
N GLN A 40 -4.92 12.79 14.84
CA GLN A 40 -4.60 11.78 13.85
C GLN A 40 -4.29 12.43 12.51
N HIS A 41 -3.41 11.80 11.77
CA HIS A 41 -2.92 12.27 10.48
C HIS A 41 -2.98 11.17 9.44
N ILE A 42 -3.04 11.59 8.19
CA ILE A 42 -2.86 10.76 7.01
C ILE A 42 -1.45 11.05 6.51
N VAL A 43 -0.66 10.01 6.33
CA VAL A 43 0.67 10.13 5.73
C VAL A 43 0.60 9.68 4.30
N ILE A 44 1.01 10.56 3.39
CA ILE A 44 1.02 10.32 1.96
C ILE A 44 2.46 9.99 1.57
N ILE A 45 2.66 8.74 1.16
CA ILE A 45 3.94 8.25 0.68
C ILE A 45 3.95 8.42 -0.83
N ASN A 46 4.80 9.31 -1.32
CA ASN A 46 4.99 9.52 -2.74
C ASN A 46 6.29 8.87 -3.19
N TYR A 47 6.17 7.87 -4.06
CA TYR A 47 7.34 7.34 -4.75
C TYR A 47 7.60 8.14 -6.01
N ASN A 48 8.72 8.84 -6.03
CA ASN A 48 9.18 9.55 -7.20
C ASN A 48 10.16 8.64 -7.96
N ALA A 49 9.71 8.07 -9.07
CA ALA A 49 10.51 7.20 -9.92
C ALA A 49 11.61 7.96 -10.67
N VAL A 50 11.41 9.26 -10.93
CA VAL A 50 12.37 10.14 -11.60
C VAL A 50 13.55 10.43 -10.68
N ASP A 51 13.25 10.92 -9.47
CA ASP A 51 14.27 11.30 -8.47
C ASP A 51 14.74 10.11 -7.62
N LYS A 52 14.12 8.94 -7.80
CA LYS A 52 14.39 7.69 -7.07
C LYS A 52 14.37 7.89 -5.55
N CYS A 53 13.43 8.69 -5.08
CA CYS A 53 13.27 9.01 -3.67
C CYS A 53 11.86 8.69 -3.16
N ILE A 54 11.75 8.68 -1.84
CA ILE A 54 10.47 8.64 -1.14
C ILE A 54 10.23 10.03 -0.59
N ASP A 55 9.14 10.65 -1.00
CA ASP A 55 8.64 11.87 -0.40
C ASP A 55 7.47 11.57 0.51
N VAL A 56 7.36 12.38 1.57
CA VAL A 56 6.40 12.17 2.64
C VAL A 56 5.71 13.49 2.88
N GLU A 57 4.43 13.52 2.56
CA GLU A 57 3.51 14.57 2.94
C GLU A 57 2.60 14.04 4.05
N PHE A 58 1.97 14.94 4.79
CA PHE A 58 0.95 14.55 5.74
C PHE A 58 -0.11 15.64 5.84
N GLU A 59 -1.29 15.23 6.29
CA GLU A 59 -2.36 16.16 6.63
C GLU A 59 -3.16 15.65 7.82
N GLU A 60 -3.84 16.56 8.49
CA GLU A 60 -4.71 16.23 9.61
C GLU A 60 -5.97 15.54 9.11
N VAL A 61 -6.40 14.54 9.88
CA VAL A 61 -7.71 13.93 9.70
C VAL A 61 -8.78 14.99 10.03
N SER A 62 -9.74 15.09 9.12
CA SER A 62 -10.87 16.02 9.16
C SER A 62 -12.12 15.38 8.57
N GLU A 63 -13.26 16.05 8.68
CA GLU A 63 -14.54 15.61 8.09
C GLU A 63 -14.49 15.35 6.57
N GLU A 64 -13.57 16.01 5.85
CA GLU A 64 -13.39 15.83 4.40
C GLU A 64 -12.48 14.64 4.04
N THR A 65 -11.80 14.05 5.03
CA THR A 65 -10.87 12.93 4.83
C THR A 65 -11.52 11.73 4.11
N PRO A 66 -12.71 11.24 4.51
CA PRO A 66 -13.33 10.09 3.84
C PRO A 66 -13.69 10.37 2.38
N LYS A 67 -13.95 11.64 2.01
CA LYS A 67 -14.24 12.03 0.62
C LYS A 67 -12.96 12.10 -0.23
N LYS A 68 -11.83 12.46 0.38
CA LYS A 68 -10.55 12.65 -0.29
C LYS A 68 -9.78 11.34 -0.52
N TYR A 69 -9.93 10.38 0.39
CA TYR A 69 -9.25 9.09 0.28
C TYR A 69 -10.28 7.99 0.13
N LEU A 70 -10.40 7.53 -1.11
CA LEU A 70 -11.15 6.33 -1.45
C LEU A 70 -10.25 5.10 -1.37
N TRP A 71 -10.87 3.92 -1.42
CA TRP A 71 -10.17 2.63 -1.41
C TRP A 71 -9.32 2.44 -0.14
N VAL A 72 -9.91 2.71 1.02
CA VAL A 72 -9.27 2.53 2.33
C VAL A 72 -9.59 1.14 2.85
N GLY A 73 -8.59 0.27 2.98
CA GLY A 73 -8.90 -1.08 3.45
C GLY A 73 -7.74 -2.06 3.53
N SER A 74 -8.12 -3.30 3.79
CA SER A 74 -7.31 -4.49 3.59
C SER A 74 -8.25 -5.61 3.17
N ALA A 75 -7.80 -6.51 2.30
CA ALA A 75 -8.65 -7.62 1.90
C ALA A 75 -8.67 -8.67 3.00
N ASP A 76 -9.86 -9.06 3.44
CA ASP A 76 -10.04 -10.04 4.51
C ASP A 76 -9.73 -11.46 4.05
N GLY A 77 -9.11 -12.24 4.93
CA GLY A 77 -8.73 -13.63 4.67
C GLY A 77 -7.25 -13.83 4.30
N SER A 78 -6.71 -14.98 4.71
CA SER A 78 -5.27 -15.25 4.63
C SER A 78 -4.69 -15.30 3.20
N ASN A 79 -5.54 -15.44 2.18
CA ASN A 79 -5.16 -15.57 0.77
C ASN A 79 -5.64 -14.42 -0.11
N SER A 80 -6.25 -13.39 0.47
CA SER A 80 -6.85 -12.31 -0.31
C SER A 80 -5.80 -11.30 -0.77
N ASP A 81 -5.87 -10.92 -2.05
CA ASP A 81 -4.96 -9.94 -2.63
C ASP A 81 -5.20 -8.58 -2.00
N GLN A 82 -4.15 -8.03 -1.42
CA GLN A 82 -4.16 -6.67 -0.90
C GLN A 82 -3.99 -5.72 -2.08
N ILE A 83 -5.03 -4.95 -2.41
CA ILE A 83 -5.08 -4.04 -3.59
C ILE A 83 -5.39 -2.59 -3.21
N TYR A 84 -5.54 -2.30 -1.91
CA TYR A 84 -5.87 -0.97 -1.41
C TYR A 84 -4.65 -0.04 -1.45
N PHE A 85 -4.86 1.17 -1.98
CA PHE A 85 -3.85 2.24 -2.01
C PHE A 85 -3.79 3.03 -0.71
N THR A 86 -4.88 3.01 0.06
CA THR A 86 -4.92 3.61 1.39
C THR A 86 -5.13 2.51 2.41
N VAL A 87 -4.23 2.41 3.40
CA VAL A 87 -4.24 1.34 4.39
C VAL A 87 -4.09 1.90 5.80
N ARG A 88 -4.63 1.18 6.78
CA ARG A 88 -4.39 1.48 8.20
C ARG A 88 -2.92 1.30 8.57
N THR A 89 -2.49 1.98 9.62
CA THR A 89 -1.10 2.00 10.10
C THR A 89 -0.48 0.64 10.41
N ASN A 90 -1.28 -0.37 10.74
CA ASN A 90 -0.83 -1.75 10.96
C ASN A 90 -0.59 -2.53 9.65
N ASN A 91 -1.08 -2.02 8.52
CA ASN A 91 -1.14 -2.71 7.23
C ASN A 91 -0.18 -2.09 6.18
N ILE A 92 0.67 -1.14 6.58
CA ILE A 92 1.62 -0.45 5.67
C ILE A 92 2.50 -1.42 4.86
N GLY A 93 2.83 -2.60 5.40
CA GLY A 93 3.57 -3.64 4.69
C GLY A 93 2.92 -4.08 3.37
N HIS A 94 1.60 -3.93 3.22
CA HIS A 94 0.90 -4.18 1.95
C HIS A 94 1.34 -3.20 0.86
N LEU A 95 1.43 -1.90 1.16
CA LEU A 95 1.93 -0.89 0.22
C LEU A 95 3.38 -1.17 -0.19
N LEU A 96 4.16 -1.77 0.71
CA LEU A 96 5.59 -2.07 0.48
C LEU A 96 5.83 -3.37 -0.28
N SER A 97 4.81 -4.18 -0.59
CA SER A 97 5.06 -5.52 -1.13
C SER A 97 3.96 -6.14 -1.98
N GLN A 98 2.69 -5.80 -1.74
CA GLN A 98 1.55 -6.54 -2.28
C GLN A 98 0.66 -5.69 -3.17
N THR A 99 0.39 -4.43 -2.79
CA THR A 99 -0.58 -3.56 -3.48
C THR A 99 -0.30 -3.45 -4.98
N ILE A 100 0.87 -2.92 -5.38
CA ILE A 100 1.20 -2.74 -6.80
C ILE A 100 1.29 -4.09 -7.55
N PRO A 101 2.02 -5.12 -7.07
CA PRO A 101 2.11 -6.39 -7.78
C PRO A 101 0.77 -7.10 -7.96
N ASN A 102 -0.16 -6.96 -7.02
CA ASN A 102 -1.48 -7.59 -7.12
C ASN A 102 -2.41 -6.81 -8.04
N LEU A 103 -2.40 -5.48 -7.96
CA LEU A 103 -3.15 -4.63 -8.90
C LEU A 103 -2.71 -4.86 -10.34
N LEU A 104 -1.41 -5.03 -10.59
CA LEU A 104 -0.90 -5.30 -11.92
C LEU A 104 -1.42 -6.61 -12.53
N LYS A 105 -1.73 -7.61 -11.70
CA LYS A 105 -2.35 -8.87 -12.17
C LYS A 105 -3.83 -8.70 -12.53
N ARG A 106 -4.48 -7.65 -12.02
CA ARG A 106 -5.91 -7.37 -12.21
C ARG A 106 -6.15 -6.33 -13.31
N ALA A 107 -5.21 -5.41 -13.49
CA ALA A 107 -5.31 -4.35 -14.49
C ALA A 107 -5.23 -4.91 -15.91
N SER A 108 -5.99 -4.31 -16.84
CA SER A 108 -5.96 -4.67 -18.25
C SER A 108 -4.60 -4.31 -18.88
N GLU A 109 -3.92 -5.27 -19.52
CA GLU A 109 -2.52 -5.16 -19.94
C GLU A 109 -2.18 -4.00 -20.91
N ASN A 110 -3.21 -3.39 -21.52
CA ASN A 110 -3.06 -2.30 -22.49
C ASN A 110 -3.56 -0.94 -21.97
N GLY A 111 -3.98 -0.84 -20.72
CA GLY A 111 -4.48 0.40 -20.10
C GLY A 111 -3.36 1.33 -19.60
N ALA A 112 -3.67 2.62 -19.51
CA ALA A 112 -2.74 3.60 -18.94
C ALA A 112 -2.42 3.31 -17.48
N PHE A 113 -3.38 2.76 -16.73
CA PHE A 113 -3.17 2.32 -15.35
C PHE A 113 -2.18 1.17 -15.25
N TYR A 114 -2.32 0.15 -16.11
CA TYR A 114 -1.39 -0.98 -16.16
C TYR A 114 0.03 -0.53 -16.47
N ALA A 115 0.20 0.35 -17.46
CA ALA A 115 1.51 0.88 -17.82
C ALA A 115 2.18 1.58 -16.62
N ARG A 116 1.43 2.38 -15.86
CA ARG A 116 1.91 3.05 -14.64
C ARG A 116 2.27 2.06 -13.53
N LEU A 117 1.43 1.07 -13.27
CA LEU A 117 1.71 0.02 -12.28
C LEU A 117 2.94 -0.80 -12.65
N LYS A 118 3.10 -1.10 -13.95
CA LYS A 118 4.24 -1.86 -14.46
C LYS A 118 5.54 -1.07 -14.30
N MET A 119 5.55 0.20 -14.71
CA MET A 119 6.67 1.11 -14.47
C MET A 119 7.03 1.16 -12.98
N ALA A 120 6.03 1.39 -12.12
CA ALA A 120 6.25 1.45 -10.68
C ALA A 120 6.83 0.15 -10.10
N ARG A 121 6.33 -1.02 -10.52
CA ARG A 121 6.90 -2.31 -10.12
C ARG A 121 8.35 -2.42 -10.58
N ASP A 122 8.63 -2.13 -11.84
CA ASP A 122 9.95 -2.37 -12.43
C ASP A 122 11.01 -1.41 -11.88
N ASP A 123 10.63 -0.18 -11.56
CA ASP A 123 11.55 0.84 -11.05
C ASP A 123 11.69 0.84 -9.53
N LEU A 124 10.61 0.56 -8.79
CA LEU A 124 10.54 0.74 -7.35
C LEU A 124 10.57 -0.56 -6.58
N PHE A 125 10.31 -1.70 -7.20
CA PHE A 125 10.26 -3.00 -6.53
C PHE A 125 11.44 -3.87 -6.93
N ARG A 126 11.79 -4.78 -6.02
CA ARG A 126 12.78 -5.81 -6.21
C ARG A 126 12.10 -7.17 -6.19
N ASP A 127 12.44 -7.98 -7.17
CA ASP A 127 12.12 -9.41 -7.20
C ASP A 127 13.05 -10.17 -6.24
N LEU A 128 12.46 -10.90 -5.29
CA LEU A 128 13.17 -11.76 -4.33
C LEU A 128 13.49 -13.15 -4.89
N GLY A 129 13.00 -13.47 -6.09
CA GLY A 129 13.20 -14.77 -6.75
C GLY A 129 12.35 -15.90 -6.17
N PHE A 130 11.26 -15.58 -5.47
CA PHE A 130 10.31 -16.57 -4.96
C PHE A 130 9.31 -16.99 -6.04
N ALA A 131 8.81 -18.23 -5.97
CA ALA A 131 8.05 -18.82 -7.07
C ALA A 131 6.70 -18.15 -7.38
N LYS A 132 6.01 -17.59 -6.37
CA LYS A 132 4.65 -17.02 -6.55
C LYS A 132 4.38 -15.84 -5.60
N ARG A 133 3.76 -16.13 -4.46
CA ARG A 133 3.38 -15.15 -3.44
C ARG A 133 4.64 -14.56 -2.81
N ASN A 134 4.54 -13.32 -2.34
CA ASN A 134 5.62 -12.64 -1.62
C ASN A 134 6.89 -12.40 -2.46
N ARG A 135 6.77 -12.46 -3.78
CA ARG A 135 7.90 -12.35 -4.71
C ARG A 135 8.51 -10.95 -4.76
N TYR A 136 7.69 -9.91 -4.61
CA TYR A 136 8.14 -8.52 -4.76
C TYR A 136 8.09 -7.78 -3.43
N VAL A 137 9.08 -6.91 -3.22
CA VAL A 137 9.12 -5.92 -2.14
C VAL A 137 9.63 -4.59 -2.68
N LEU A 138 9.29 -3.48 -2.05
CA LEU A 138 9.87 -2.19 -2.34
C LEU A 138 11.40 -2.28 -2.25
N ASN A 139 12.09 -1.72 -3.24
CA ASN A 139 13.54 -1.71 -3.33
C ASN A 139 14.12 -0.67 -2.36
N GLY A 140 14.13 -1.03 -1.07
CA GLY A 140 14.62 -0.16 0.00
C GLY A 140 16.10 0.20 -0.16
N GLU A 141 16.90 -0.59 -0.86
CA GLU A 141 18.31 -0.26 -1.13
C GLU A 141 18.41 0.92 -2.10
N LYS A 142 17.66 0.87 -3.20
CA LYS A 142 17.59 1.96 -4.19
C LYS A 142 17.00 3.24 -3.60
N LEU A 143 16.07 3.11 -2.64
CA LEU A 143 15.35 4.23 -2.03
C LEU A 143 15.98 4.74 -0.73
N GLY A 144 17.17 4.26 -0.35
CA GLY A 144 17.87 4.70 0.87
C GLY A 144 17.22 4.28 2.19
N LEU A 145 16.30 3.30 2.16
CA LEU A 145 15.72 2.67 3.36
C LEU A 145 16.56 1.52 3.89
N LEU A 146 17.44 0.93 3.08
CA LEU A 146 18.29 -0.20 3.44
C LEU A 146 19.71 0.03 2.91
N GLU A 147 20.69 -0.57 3.57
CA GLU A 147 22.06 -0.65 3.06
C GLU A 147 22.10 -1.51 1.79
N GLU A 148 22.96 -1.13 0.85
CA GLU A 148 23.14 -1.86 -0.40
C GLU A 148 23.55 -3.33 -0.16
N GLY A 149 22.88 -4.24 -0.87
CA GLY A 149 23.09 -5.68 -0.75
C GLY A 149 22.49 -6.33 0.51
N TYR A 150 21.81 -5.58 1.40
CA TYR A 150 21.12 -6.15 2.56
C TYR A 150 20.15 -7.27 2.19
N ILE A 151 19.30 -7.05 1.17
CA ILE A 151 18.28 -8.01 0.75
C ILE A 151 18.96 -9.27 0.23
N ALA A 152 19.99 -9.14 -0.62
CA ALA A 152 20.75 -10.27 -1.14
C ALA A 152 21.38 -11.12 -0.02
N LYS A 153 22.08 -10.47 0.93
CA LYS A 153 22.65 -11.12 2.11
C LYS A 153 21.58 -11.80 2.96
N CYS A 154 20.43 -11.15 3.15
CA CYS A 154 19.32 -11.70 3.92
C CYS A 154 18.76 -12.98 3.26
N LEU A 155 18.63 -12.99 1.93
CA LEU A 155 18.19 -14.16 1.18
C LEU A 155 19.22 -15.29 1.22
N GLU A 156 20.50 -14.98 1.01
CA GLU A 156 21.60 -15.95 1.02
C GLU A 156 21.73 -16.64 2.39
N ASN A 157 21.82 -15.87 3.47
CA ASN A 157 21.92 -16.39 4.83
C ASN A 157 20.66 -17.18 5.20
N GLY A 158 19.49 -16.66 4.83
CA GLY A 158 18.22 -17.34 5.03
C GLY A 158 18.16 -18.72 4.40
N ARG A 159 18.62 -18.84 3.15
CA ARG A 159 18.67 -20.11 2.42
C ARG A 159 19.67 -21.08 3.06
N ARG A 160 20.85 -20.60 3.48
CA ARG A 160 21.84 -21.41 4.22
C ARG A 160 21.27 -21.96 5.54
N GLU A 161 20.45 -21.16 6.22
CA GLU A 161 19.76 -21.53 7.46
C GLU A 161 18.49 -22.38 7.23
N GLY A 162 18.14 -22.72 5.98
CA GLY A 162 16.94 -23.50 5.66
C GLY A 162 15.61 -22.75 5.92
N LYS A 163 15.64 -21.41 5.96
CA LYS A 163 14.43 -20.60 6.18
C LYS A 163 13.50 -20.64 4.97
N LYS A 164 12.20 -20.66 5.24
CA LYS A 164 11.16 -20.60 4.21
C LYS A 164 11.06 -19.19 3.64
N ASP A 165 10.73 -19.07 2.36
CA ASP A 165 10.52 -17.79 1.65
C ASP A 165 9.57 -16.84 2.40
N LYS A 166 8.49 -17.39 2.99
CA LYS A 166 7.53 -16.62 3.79
C LYS A 166 8.17 -15.92 4.98
N ASP A 167 9.12 -16.56 5.64
CA ASP A 167 9.77 -16.00 6.83
C ASP A 167 10.80 -14.95 6.44
N LEU A 168 11.52 -15.17 5.33
CA LEU A 168 12.43 -14.19 4.75
C LEU A 168 11.70 -12.94 4.28
N PHE A 169 10.60 -13.12 3.55
CA PHE A 169 9.73 -12.02 3.13
C PHE A 169 9.25 -11.19 4.33
N LYS A 170 8.68 -11.84 5.35
CA LYS A 170 8.20 -11.15 6.56
C LYS A 170 9.31 -10.36 7.25
N LYS A 171 10.53 -10.91 7.30
CA LYS A 171 11.70 -10.24 7.89
C LYS A 171 12.06 -8.98 7.09
N ILE A 172 12.13 -9.09 5.77
CA ILE A 172 12.46 -7.96 4.88
C ILE A 172 11.38 -6.88 4.97
N VAL A 173 10.09 -7.24 4.86
CA VAL A 173 8.98 -6.28 4.97
C VAL A 173 8.99 -5.58 6.32
N LYS A 174 9.14 -6.30 7.44
CA LYS A 174 9.23 -5.67 8.78
C LYS A 174 10.36 -4.66 8.89
N LEU A 175 11.51 -4.94 8.27
CA LEU A 175 12.63 -4.01 8.30
C LEU A 175 12.34 -2.77 7.46
N LEU A 176 11.75 -2.94 6.27
CA LEU A 176 11.30 -1.83 5.43
C LEU A 176 10.28 -0.96 6.17
N GLU A 177 9.28 -1.55 6.82
CA GLU A 177 8.30 -0.83 7.63
C GLU A 177 8.98 0.00 8.73
N LYS A 178 9.94 -0.61 9.44
CA LYS A 178 10.68 0.08 10.52
C LYS A 178 11.45 1.28 9.97
N ASN A 179 12.17 1.11 8.87
CA ASN A 179 13.02 2.16 8.32
C ASN A 179 12.19 3.26 7.64
N LEU A 180 11.07 2.91 6.99
CA LEU A 180 10.11 3.87 6.48
C LEU A 180 9.48 4.69 7.62
N MET A 181 9.06 4.05 8.72
CA MET A 181 8.55 4.80 9.88
C MET A 181 9.60 5.72 10.50
N LYS A 182 10.88 5.32 10.49
CA LYS A 182 11.98 6.20 10.92
C LYS A 182 12.12 7.40 9.98
N LEU A 183 12.06 7.18 8.66
CA LEU A 183 12.08 8.26 7.66
C LEU A 183 10.92 9.23 7.87
N ILE A 184 9.70 8.72 8.02
CA ILE A 184 8.48 9.53 8.26
C ILE A 184 8.67 10.35 9.52
N LYS A 185 9.03 9.73 10.65
CA LYS A 185 9.26 10.44 11.91
C LYS A 185 10.31 11.53 11.78
N ASN A 186 11.37 11.30 11.01
CA ASN A 186 12.42 12.30 10.80
C ASN A 186 11.95 13.48 9.94
N ARG A 187 11.05 13.24 8.98
CA ARG A 187 10.55 14.27 8.05
C ARG A 187 9.34 15.04 8.59
N THR A 188 8.48 14.39 9.36
CA THR A 188 7.18 14.95 9.78
C THR A 188 7.04 15.09 11.30
N HIS A 189 7.98 14.55 12.08
CA HIS A 189 7.90 14.42 13.54
C HIS A 189 6.75 13.54 14.06
N LEU A 190 5.94 12.95 13.18
CA LEU A 190 4.83 12.08 13.56
C LEU A 190 5.32 10.72 14.05
N SER A 191 4.73 10.25 15.15
CA SER A 191 4.88 8.87 15.61
C SER A 191 3.84 7.94 14.98
N LYS A 192 4.09 6.63 15.04
CA LYS A 192 3.13 5.61 14.59
C LYS A 192 1.75 5.73 15.25
N LYS A 193 1.65 6.33 16.45
CA LYS A 193 0.38 6.50 17.19
C LYS A 193 -0.44 7.71 16.73
N GLU A 194 0.15 8.56 15.91
CA GLU A 194 -0.46 9.79 15.37
C GLU A 194 -0.83 9.65 13.90
N VAL A 195 -0.51 8.50 13.30
CA VAL A 195 -0.87 8.18 11.92
C VAL A 195 -2.04 7.20 11.96
N ALA A 196 -3.15 7.59 11.35
CA ALA A 196 -4.30 6.71 11.17
C ALA A 196 -4.20 5.90 9.87
N LEU A 197 -3.83 6.58 8.79
CA LEU A 197 -3.79 6.02 7.44
C LEU A 197 -2.48 6.34 6.72
N PHE A 198 -2.07 5.41 5.86
CA PHE A 198 -1.07 5.64 4.83
C PHE A 198 -1.74 5.60 3.48
N SER A 199 -1.44 6.57 2.62
CA SER A 199 -1.87 6.57 1.22
C SER A 199 -0.66 6.59 0.30
N LEU A 200 -0.80 5.95 -0.88
CA LEU A 200 0.26 5.81 -1.85
C LEU A 200 0.04 6.71 -3.08
N ARG A 201 1.08 7.48 -3.44
CA ARG A 201 1.20 8.18 -4.72
C ARG A 201 2.42 7.68 -5.49
N ILE A 202 2.34 7.77 -6.82
CA ILE A 202 3.47 7.48 -7.71
C ILE A 202 3.63 8.68 -8.63
N ASN A 203 4.82 9.29 -8.63
CA ASN A 203 5.16 10.50 -9.38
C ASN A 203 4.16 11.65 -9.14
N ASN A 204 3.84 11.93 -7.87
CA ASN A 204 2.87 12.95 -7.42
C ASN A 204 1.42 12.73 -7.86
N GLN A 205 1.13 11.66 -8.59
CA GLN A 205 -0.22 11.36 -9.02
C GLN A 205 -0.89 10.39 -8.04
N PRO A 206 -2.09 10.71 -7.54
CA PRO A 206 -2.93 9.74 -6.82
C PRO A 206 -3.16 8.52 -7.70
N MET A 207 -3.08 7.34 -7.08
CA MET A 207 -3.42 6.09 -7.76
C MET A 207 -4.90 5.73 -7.59
N ALA A 208 -5.58 6.33 -6.60
CA ALA A 208 -6.99 6.11 -6.30
C ALA A 208 -7.96 6.88 -7.22
N ASP A 209 -7.47 7.87 -7.97
CA ASP A 209 -8.28 8.72 -8.86
C ASP A 209 -8.25 8.24 -10.33
N ASN A 210 -7.79 7.01 -10.59
CA ASN A 210 -7.78 6.48 -11.95
C ASN A 210 -9.19 6.03 -12.35
N PRO A 211 -9.72 6.47 -13.51
CA PRO A 211 -11.02 6.04 -14.01
C PRO A 211 -11.05 4.59 -14.56
N GLU A 212 -9.89 3.96 -14.79
CA GLU A 212 -9.75 2.52 -15.09
C GLU A 212 -9.72 1.66 -13.82
#